data_AF-A0A1V0PYS9-F1
#
_entry.id   AF-A0A1V0PYS9-F1
#
_cell.length_a   1.000
_cell.length_b   1.000
_cell.length_c   1.000
_cell.angle_alpha   90.00
_cell.angle_beta   90.00
_cell.angle_gamma   90.00
#
_symmetry.space_group_name_H-M   'P 1'
#
loop_
_entity.id
_entity.type
_entity.pdbx_description
1 polymer ?
#
loop_
_entity_poly.entity_id
_entity_poly.type
_entity_poly.pdbx_seq_one_letter_code
_entity_poly.pdbx_strand_id
1 'polypeptide(L)'
;MACLQHAGILAGAACAASVLASLPALANADDVEAAARAAIAANCERCHPPLPDGGWEVMTLRPHDREEMAFLLYRMEEEYSAFPSDDEAAAIIAFLSGFE
;
A
#
# COMPACT_ATOMS: atom_id res chain seq x y z
N MET A 1 6.13 22.00 -48.94
CA MET A 1 5.63 20.87 -49.74
C MET A 1 6.02 19.60 -48.98
N ALA A 2 4.99 18.79 -48.64
CA ALA A 2 4.94 17.38 -48.22
C ALA A 2 6.26 16.54 -48.29
N CYS A 3 6.49 15.47 -47.54
CA CYS A 3 5.73 14.68 -46.56
C CYS A 3 6.60 13.45 -46.16
N LEU A 4 6.40 12.92 -44.94
CA LEU A 4 6.47 11.49 -44.55
C LEU A 4 7.86 10.78 -44.60
N GLN A 5 8.26 9.83 -43.75
CA GLN A 5 7.73 9.13 -42.57
C GLN A 5 8.80 8.12 -42.07
N HIS A 6 8.58 7.61 -40.84
CA HIS A 6 9.06 6.34 -40.22
C HIS A 6 10.49 6.34 -39.65
N ALA A 7 10.80 5.74 -38.50
CA ALA A 7 10.08 5.15 -37.36
C ALA A 7 11.18 4.65 -36.39
N GLY A 8 10.92 4.56 -35.09
CA GLY A 8 11.79 3.94 -34.08
C GLY A 8 11.77 4.72 -32.76
N ILE A 9 10.71 4.63 -31.95
CA ILE A 9 10.54 3.69 -30.82
C ILE A 9 11.74 3.62 -29.87
N LEU A 10 11.64 4.35 -28.75
CA LEU A 10 11.95 3.93 -27.36
C LEU A 10 11.04 4.83 -26.48
N ALA A 11 9.81 4.47 -26.14
CA ALA A 11 9.39 3.41 -25.22
C ALA A 11 10.10 3.50 -23.85
N GLY A 12 9.33 3.92 -22.84
CA GLY A 12 9.48 3.40 -21.48
C GLY A 12 10.23 4.28 -20.47
N ALA A 13 9.61 5.37 -20.00
CA ALA A 13 9.93 5.95 -18.69
C ALA A 13 8.74 6.76 -18.15
N ALA A 14 7.56 6.14 -18.08
CA ALA A 14 6.36 6.76 -17.51
C ALA A 14 5.50 5.72 -16.77
N CYS A 15 6.12 4.87 -15.95
CA CYS A 15 5.40 3.93 -15.08
C CYS A 15 6.10 3.87 -13.72
N ALA A 16 5.83 4.85 -12.86
CA ALA A 16 6.06 4.72 -11.41
C ALA A 16 5.28 5.79 -10.62
N ALA A 17 4.99 6.94 -11.23
CA ALA A 17 4.31 8.04 -10.53
C ALA A 17 2.77 7.95 -10.50
N SER A 18 2.15 7.07 -11.32
CA SER A 18 0.70 7.09 -11.54
C SER A 18 -0.11 6.22 -10.57
N VAL A 19 0.53 5.34 -9.79
CA VAL A 19 -0.18 4.48 -8.82
C VAL A 19 -0.45 5.23 -7.50
N LEU A 20 0.34 6.26 -7.19
CA LEU A 20 0.19 7.06 -5.97
C LEU A 20 -0.89 8.17 -6.07
N ALA A 21 -1.42 8.45 -7.27
CA ALA A 21 -2.33 9.56 -7.52
C ALA A 21 -3.82 9.20 -7.38
N SER A 22 -4.14 7.94 -7.05
CA SER A 22 -5.53 7.43 -7.07
C SER A 22 -6.07 6.97 -5.72
N LEU A 23 -5.33 7.19 -4.62
CA LEU A 23 -5.99 7.19 -3.31
C LEU A 23 -7.07 8.27 -3.36
N PRO A 24 -8.36 7.97 -3.13
CA PRO A 24 -9.39 8.99 -3.11
C PRO A 24 -8.96 10.07 -2.13
N ALA A 25 -8.66 11.25 -2.68
CA ALA A 25 -8.37 12.43 -1.91
C ALA A 25 -9.58 12.67 -0.99
N LEU A 26 -9.40 12.40 0.31
CA LEU A 26 -10.37 12.57 1.39
C LEU A 26 -11.42 11.44 1.53
N ALA A 27 -10.99 10.20 1.80
CA ALA A 27 -11.70 9.44 2.82
C ALA A 27 -11.39 10.11 4.18
N ASN A 28 -12.36 10.28 5.09
CA ASN A 28 -12.07 10.87 6.40
C ASN A 28 -10.99 10.02 7.09
N ALA A 29 -10.15 10.60 7.95
CA ALA A 29 -9.12 9.82 8.66
C ALA A 29 -9.71 8.58 9.36
N ASP A 30 -10.92 8.71 9.88
CA ASP A 30 -11.71 7.64 10.48
C ASP A 30 -12.10 6.55 9.46
N ASP A 31 -12.42 6.92 8.21
CA ASP A 31 -12.75 5.96 7.15
C ASP A 31 -11.51 5.19 6.69
N VAL A 32 -10.34 5.86 6.63
CA VAL A 32 -9.06 5.23 6.30
C VAL A 32 -8.64 4.26 7.40
N GLU A 33 -8.76 4.66 8.66
CA GLU A 33 -8.50 3.78 9.80
C GLU A 33 -9.46 2.58 9.80
N ALA A 34 -10.76 2.79 9.62
CA ALA A 34 -11.73 1.69 9.60
C ALA A 34 -11.45 0.69 8.46
N ALA A 35 -11.13 1.18 7.25
CA ALA A 35 -10.78 0.35 6.12
C ALA A 35 -9.49 -0.45 6.38
N ALA A 36 -8.47 0.20 6.93
CA ALA A 36 -7.21 -0.47 7.27
C ALA A 36 -7.41 -1.54 8.35
N ARG A 37 -8.16 -1.25 9.42
CA ARG A 37 -8.48 -2.23 10.47
C ARG A 37 -9.22 -3.44 9.90
N ALA A 38 -10.18 -3.23 8.99
CA ALA A 38 -10.87 -4.32 8.32
C ALA A 38 -9.92 -5.19 7.48
N ALA A 39 -9.02 -4.56 6.71
CA ALA A 39 -8.02 -5.25 5.90
C ALA A 39 -7.03 -6.06 6.76
N ILE A 40 -6.58 -5.50 7.88
CA ILE A 40 -5.67 -6.16 8.83
C ILE A 40 -6.34 -7.36 9.49
N ALA A 41 -7.61 -7.23 9.90
CA ALA A 41 -8.38 -8.33 10.45
C ALA A 41 -8.56 -9.48 9.47
N ALA A 42 -8.82 -9.17 8.19
CA ALA A 42 -9.02 -10.17 7.16
C ALA A 42 -7.72 -10.92 6.79
N ASN A 43 -6.57 -10.22 6.75
CA ASN A 43 -5.35 -10.73 6.14
C ASN A 43 -4.20 -11.02 7.13
N CYS A 44 -4.13 -10.30 8.24
CA CYS A 44 -2.92 -10.23 9.07
C CYS A 44 -3.13 -10.74 10.50
N GLU A 45 -4.29 -10.49 11.12
CA GLU A 45 -4.52 -10.73 12.56
C GLU A 45 -4.32 -12.18 13.01
N ARG A 46 -4.53 -13.15 12.12
CA ARG A 46 -4.27 -14.56 12.41
C ARG A 46 -2.82 -14.82 12.85
N CYS A 47 -1.87 -14.08 12.27
CA CYS A 47 -0.44 -14.22 12.55
C CYS A 47 0.11 -13.04 13.37
N HIS A 48 -0.52 -11.88 13.28
CA HIS A 48 -0.14 -10.64 13.96
C HIS A 48 -1.31 -10.14 14.81
N PRO A 49 -1.56 -10.75 15.99
CA PRO A 49 -2.67 -10.32 16.84
C PRO A 49 -2.48 -8.87 17.30
N PRO A 50 -3.58 -8.12 17.51
CA PRO A 50 -3.50 -6.78 18.06
C PRO A 50 -2.94 -6.82 19.49
N LEU A 51 -2.19 -5.78 19.84
CA LEU A 51 -1.69 -5.53 21.18
C LEU A 51 -2.83 -5.09 22.12
N PRO A 52 -2.66 -5.23 23.44
CA PRO A 52 -3.69 -4.86 24.42
C PRO A 52 -4.12 -3.39 24.39
N ASP A 53 -3.28 -2.50 23.86
CA ASP A 53 -3.53 -1.07 23.69
C ASP A 53 -4.17 -0.71 22.34
N GLY A 54 -4.44 -1.71 21.48
CA GLY A 54 -5.12 -1.53 20.19
C GLY A 54 -4.20 -1.28 19.00
N GLY A 55 -2.87 -1.38 19.18
CA GLY A 55 -1.88 -1.34 18.09
C GLY A 55 -1.48 -2.73 17.58
N TRP A 56 -0.49 -2.79 16.69
CA TRP A 56 0.11 -4.04 16.19
C TRP A 56 1.63 -3.99 16.33
N GLU A 57 2.29 -5.14 16.53
CA GLU A 57 3.76 -5.22 16.71
C GLU A 57 4.53 -4.58 15.55
N VAL A 58 4.01 -4.74 14.32
CA VAL A 58 4.60 -4.17 13.09
C VAL A 58 4.71 -2.64 13.16
N MET A 59 3.89 -1.93 13.94
CA MET A 59 3.99 -0.47 14.09
C MET A 59 4.51 0.00 15.45
N THR A 60 4.08 -0.66 16.52
CA THR A 60 4.24 -0.15 17.89
C THR A 60 5.66 -0.31 18.42
N LEU A 61 6.41 -1.26 17.87
CA LEU A 61 7.81 -1.49 18.27
C LEU A 61 8.81 -0.78 17.35
N ARG A 62 8.47 -0.60 16.07
CA ARG A 62 9.23 0.23 15.12
C ARG A 62 8.27 0.88 14.12
N PRO A 63 8.30 2.22 13.96
CA PRO A 63 7.61 2.87 12.87
C PRO A 63 8.24 2.45 11.54
N HIS A 64 7.40 2.31 10.52
CA HIS A 64 7.79 2.02 9.15
C HIS A 64 7.35 3.18 8.25
N ASP A 65 8.20 3.56 7.31
CA ASP A 65 7.80 4.48 6.25
C ASP A 65 6.94 3.75 5.20
N ARG A 66 6.36 4.53 4.28
CA ARG A 66 5.47 3.99 3.24
C ARG A 66 6.14 2.97 2.32
N GLU A 67 7.43 3.18 2.01
CA GLU A 67 8.18 2.32 1.09
C GLU A 67 8.52 0.98 1.77
N GLU A 68 8.97 1.05 3.02
CA GLU A 68 9.22 -0.12 3.85
C GLU A 68 7.93 -0.93 4.04
N MET A 69 6.79 -0.27 4.27
CA MET A 69 5.52 -0.98 4.42
C MET A 69 5.05 -1.67 3.14
N ALA A 70 5.19 -1.01 1.99
CA ALA A 70 4.87 -1.63 0.71
C ALA A 70 5.73 -2.88 0.46
N PHE A 71 7.03 -2.82 0.77
CA PHE A 71 7.93 -3.96 0.65
C PHE A 71 7.56 -5.11 1.59
N LEU A 72 7.22 -4.81 2.85
CA LEU A 72 6.82 -5.83 3.82
C LEU A 72 5.55 -6.56 3.39
N LEU A 73 4.54 -5.85 2.86
CA LEU A 73 3.31 -6.46 2.34
C LEU A 73 3.59 -7.34 1.13
N TYR A 74 4.40 -6.88 0.17
CA TYR A 74 4.82 -7.68 -0.98
C TYR A 74 5.48 -8.99 -0.55
N ARG A 75 6.38 -8.95 0.44
CA ARG A 75 7.01 -10.16 0.98
C ARG A 75 5.98 -11.11 1.62
N MET A 76 4.97 -10.60 2.31
CA MET A 76 3.93 -11.45 2.93
C MET A 76 3.07 -12.17 1.89
N GLU A 77 2.85 -11.55 0.74
CA GLU A 77 2.18 -12.17 -0.40
C GLU A 77 3.01 -13.34 -0.96
N GLU A 78 4.28 -13.09 -1.27
CA GLU A 78 5.20 -14.07 -1.85
C GLU A 78 5.50 -15.25 -0.91
N GLU A 79 5.75 -14.99 0.38
CA GLU A 79 6.29 -15.99 1.31
C GLU A 79 5.21 -16.67 2.17
N TYR A 80 4.09 -16.00 2.44
CA TYR A 80 3.15 -16.40 3.48
C TYR A 80 1.67 -16.41 3.05
N SER A 81 1.38 -16.22 1.75
CA SER A 81 0.02 -16.29 1.20
C SER A 81 -0.97 -15.31 1.83
N ALA A 82 -0.49 -14.13 2.24
CA ALA A 82 -1.36 -13.01 2.61
C ALA A 82 -1.63 -12.17 1.36
N PHE A 83 -2.88 -12.10 0.92
CA PHE A 83 -3.27 -11.48 -0.35
C PHE A 83 -4.25 -10.31 -0.14
N PRO A 84 -3.84 -9.22 0.54
CA PRO A 84 -4.64 -8.01 0.51
C PRO A 84 -4.75 -7.53 -0.94
N SER A 85 -5.96 -7.15 -1.37
CA SER A 85 -6.15 -6.43 -2.62
C SER A 85 -5.38 -5.10 -2.65
N ASP A 86 -5.19 -4.52 -3.83
CA ASP A 86 -4.50 -3.23 -3.98
C ASP A 86 -5.09 -2.13 -3.07
N ASP A 87 -6.42 -2.07 -2.94
CA ASP A 87 -7.11 -1.10 -2.09
C ASP A 87 -6.87 -1.38 -0.59
N GLU A 88 -6.88 -2.66 -0.19
CA GLU A 88 -6.57 -3.08 1.18
C GLU A 88 -5.11 -2.78 1.54
N ALA A 89 -4.17 -3.09 0.63
CA ALA A 89 -2.77 -2.77 0.81
C ALA A 89 -2.54 -1.26 0.93
N ALA A 90 -3.22 -0.46 0.09
CA ALA A 90 -3.13 0.99 0.14
C ALA A 90 -3.70 1.57 1.45
N ALA A 91 -4.81 1.02 1.95
CA ALA A 91 -5.38 1.40 3.25
C ALA A 91 -4.44 1.05 4.40
N ILE A 92 -3.86 -0.16 4.38
CA ILE A 92 -2.87 -0.61 5.36
C ILE A 92 -1.66 0.33 5.35
N ILE A 93 -1.06 0.61 4.18
CA ILE A 93 0.11 1.50 4.08
C ILE A 93 -0.23 2.90 4.60
N ALA A 94 -1.38 3.46 4.20
CA ALA A 94 -1.78 4.80 4.64
C ALA A 94 -1.96 4.88 6.16
N PHE A 95 -2.59 3.87 6.77
CA PHE A 95 -2.81 3.81 8.20
C PHE A 95 -1.53 3.52 8.99
N LEU A 96 -0.75 2.53 8.57
CA LEU A 96 0.46 2.09 9.28
C LEU A 96 1.66 3.05 9.10
N SER A 97 1.64 3.92 8.08
CA SER A 97 2.71 4.89 7.81
C SER A 97 2.32 6.33 8.17
N GLY A 98 1.17 6.56 8.82
CA GLY A 98 0.60 7.89 9.06
C GLY A 98 1.35 8.80 10.05
N PHE A 99 2.57 8.45 10.46
CA PHE A 99 3.41 9.21 11.40
C PHE A 99 4.54 10.02 10.72
N GLU A 100 4.49 10.18 9.39
CA GLU A 100 5.40 11.04 8.62
C GLU A 100 5.24 12.54 8.92
#